data_AF-A0A957G638-F1
#
_entry.id   AF-A0A957G638-F1
#
_cell.length_a   1.000
_cell.length_b   1.000
_cell.length_c   1.000
_cell.angle_alpha   90.00
_cell.angle_beta   90.00
_cell.angle_gamma   90.00
#
_symmetry.space_group_name_H-M   'P 1'
#
loop_
_entity.id
_entity.type
_entity.pdbx_description
1 polymer ?
#
loop_
_entity_poly.entity_id
_entity_poly.type
_entity_poly.pdbx_seq_one_letter_code
_entity_poly.pdbx_strand_id
1 'polypeptide(L)'
;MLLISFTILAITGLPQKFATESWAQTMVRWMGGIELVRIIHHYSAFVLVLGSLFGVFVAAYRYYVRRERMPMFPTRKDYDDLVQFVRHNLGFTDEAPRMLKFNFGEKFEYWAVVWGTVLMTLTGFVMWNPIAFTAVFPGQLIPMAKAAHGGEAILAVSAIIVWHMYNVHIKHFNPSIFTGKMPRHQMEEEHALELERLESGGDPWPALEQPVLVHRQRIYFAFSLVIGAAILAVVVWAFTFEQTAITTVPRVTQEVFVPLATAVP
;
A
#
# COMPACT_ATOMS: atom_id res chain seq x y z
N MET A 1 -4.17 -0.30 -11.30
CA MET A 1 -4.55 0.74 -10.32
C MET A 1 -3.51 0.86 -9.21
N LEU A 2 -3.25 -0.18 -8.40
CA LEU A 2 -2.29 -0.10 -7.28
C LEU A 2 -0.89 0.40 -7.67
N LEU A 3 -0.30 -0.14 -8.75
CA LEU A 3 1.01 0.30 -9.26
C LEU A 3 1.03 1.80 -9.56
N ILE A 4 0.05 2.28 -10.32
CA ILE A 4 -0.01 3.69 -10.75
C ILE A 4 -0.20 4.60 -9.54
N SER A 5 -1.16 4.29 -8.66
CA SER A 5 -1.40 5.09 -7.46
C SER A 5 -0.18 5.10 -6.52
N PHE A 6 0.49 3.96 -6.35
CA PHE A 6 1.72 3.89 -5.56
C PHE A 6 2.83 4.75 -6.17
N THR A 7 3.06 4.66 -7.47
CA THR A 7 4.08 5.45 -8.17
C THR A 7 3.82 6.95 -8.02
N ILE A 8 2.57 7.38 -8.19
CA ILE A 8 2.21 8.80 -8.00
C ILE A 8 2.41 9.22 -6.53
N LEU A 9 2.02 8.39 -5.57
CA LEU A 9 2.26 8.65 -4.14
C LEU A 9 3.75 8.78 -3.83
N ALA A 10 4.60 7.93 -4.41
CA ALA A 10 6.06 8.02 -4.23
C ALA A 10 6.63 9.31 -4.82
N ILE A 11 6.25 9.65 -6.07
CA ILE A 11 6.73 10.84 -6.78
C ILE A 11 6.27 12.14 -6.09
N THR A 12 5.06 12.16 -5.55
CA THR A 12 4.52 13.33 -4.84
C THR A 12 4.94 13.39 -3.37
N GLY A 13 5.14 12.23 -2.71
CA GLY A 13 5.42 12.14 -1.28
C GLY A 13 6.89 12.34 -0.91
N LEU A 14 7.83 11.76 -1.68
CA LEU A 14 9.27 11.88 -1.37
C LEU A 14 9.77 13.33 -1.40
N PRO A 15 9.41 14.18 -2.39
CA PRO A 15 9.80 15.59 -2.35
C PRO A 15 9.23 16.34 -1.14
N GLN A 16 8.02 16.00 -0.69
CA GLN A 16 7.43 16.59 0.52
C GLN A 16 8.21 16.21 1.79
N LYS A 17 8.70 14.96 1.88
CA LYS A 17 9.56 14.53 2.99
C LYS A 17 10.87 15.31 3.02
N PHE A 18 11.48 15.52 1.86
CA PHE A 18 12.78 16.18 1.70
C PHE A 18 12.64 17.66 1.31
N ALA A 19 11.64 18.37 1.83
CA ALA A 19 11.28 19.73 1.41
C ALA A 19 12.40 20.78 1.52
N THR A 20 13.43 20.53 2.34
CA THR A 20 14.61 21.39 2.48
C THR A 20 15.64 21.21 1.37
N GLU A 21 15.58 20.11 0.62
CA GLU A 21 16.54 19.77 -0.41
C GLU A 21 16.23 20.44 -1.75
N SER A 22 17.26 20.89 -2.47
CA SER A 22 17.10 21.62 -3.73
C SER A 22 16.43 20.81 -4.85
N TRP A 23 16.72 19.51 -4.91
CA TRP A 23 16.09 18.59 -5.88
C TRP A 23 14.59 18.45 -5.61
N ALA A 24 14.19 18.37 -4.33
CA ALA A 24 12.80 18.22 -3.92
C ALA A 24 12.00 19.48 -4.23
N GLN A 25 12.56 20.67 -3.92
CA GLN A 25 11.95 21.95 -4.27
C GLN A 25 11.80 22.13 -5.78
N THR A 26 12.75 21.63 -6.57
CA THR A 26 12.68 21.66 -8.03
C THR A 26 11.58 20.75 -8.55
N MET A 27 11.49 19.53 -8.04
CA MET A 27 10.40 18.59 -8.38
C MET A 27 9.02 19.17 -8.03
N VAL A 28 8.85 19.75 -6.84
CA VAL A 28 7.59 20.39 -6.43
C VAL A 28 7.21 21.53 -7.37
N ARG A 29 8.18 22.37 -7.76
CA ARG A 29 7.94 23.46 -8.73
C ARG A 29 7.52 22.92 -10.10
N TRP A 30 8.17 21.88 -10.60
CA TRP A 30 7.81 21.26 -11.88
C TRP A 30 6.42 20.62 -11.88
N MET A 31 5.99 20.09 -10.73
CA MET A 31 4.64 19.56 -10.53
C MET A 31 3.58 20.64 -10.29
N GLY A 32 3.92 21.93 -10.38
CA GLY A 32 2.97 23.03 -10.27
C GLY A 32 2.77 23.60 -8.86
N GLY A 33 3.68 23.31 -7.93
CA GLY A 33 3.66 23.86 -6.57
C GLY A 33 3.18 22.88 -5.51
N ILE A 34 3.34 23.25 -4.23
CA ILE A 34 3.08 22.35 -3.10
C ILE A 34 1.59 22.03 -2.94
N GLU A 35 0.72 22.98 -3.28
CA GLU A 35 -0.73 22.82 -3.22
C GLU A 35 -1.19 21.70 -4.16
N LEU A 36 -0.76 21.75 -5.43
CA LEU A 36 -1.13 20.74 -6.42
C LEU A 36 -0.52 19.37 -6.07
N VAL A 37 0.74 19.34 -5.63
CA VAL A 37 1.41 18.10 -5.18
C VAL A 37 0.64 17.43 -4.04
N ARG A 38 0.20 18.19 -3.04
CA ARG A 38 -0.61 17.66 -1.93
C ARG A 38 -1.95 17.11 -2.40
N ILE A 39 -2.65 17.85 -3.27
CA ILE A 39 -3.92 17.41 -3.85
C ILE A 39 -3.76 16.08 -4.59
N ILE A 40 -2.77 15.98 -5.49
CA ILE A 40 -2.50 14.75 -6.25
C ILE A 40 -2.15 13.59 -5.31
N HIS A 41 -1.35 13.85 -4.27
CA HIS A 41 -0.98 12.84 -3.27
C HIS A 41 -2.23 12.29 -2.56
N HIS A 42 -3.11 13.17 -2.09
CA HIS A 42 -4.34 12.81 -1.41
C HIS A 42 -5.30 12.00 -2.30
N TYR A 43 -5.54 12.43 -3.54
CA TYR A 43 -6.38 11.68 -4.47
C TYR A 43 -5.76 10.32 -4.83
N SER A 44 -4.45 10.25 -4.97
CA SER A 44 -3.76 8.98 -5.23
C SER A 44 -3.86 8.02 -4.04
N ALA A 45 -3.81 8.54 -2.80
CA ALA A 45 -4.06 7.76 -1.59
C ALA A 45 -5.48 7.21 -1.56
N PHE A 46 -6.49 8.02 -1.92
CA PHE A 46 -7.87 7.58 -2.01
C PHE A 46 -8.04 6.41 -2.99
N VAL A 47 -7.47 6.54 -4.19
CA VAL A 47 -7.49 5.48 -5.21
C VAL A 47 -6.78 4.22 -4.74
N LEU A 48 -5.62 4.35 -4.08
CA LEU A 48 -4.88 3.21 -3.52
C LEU A 48 -5.71 2.47 -2.45
N VAL A 49 -6.33 3.22 -1.53
CA VAL A 49 -7.16 2.66 -0.46
C VAL A 49 -8.37 1.93 -1.03
N LEU A 50 -9.10 2.53 -1.98
CA LEU A 50 -10.23 1.86 -2.63
C LEU A 50 -9.80 0.60 -3.40
N GLY A 51 -8.69 0.67 -4.13
CA GLY A 51 -8.13 -0.50 -4.83
C GLY A 51 -7.75 -1.62 -3.87
N SER A 52 -7.19 -1.28 -2.71
CA SER A 52 -6.81 -2.24 -1.68
C SER A 52 -8.03 -2.89 -1.01
N LEU A 53 -9.05 -2.09 -0.68
CA LEU A 53 -10.33 -2.58 -0.17
C LEU A 53 -11.02 -3.51 -1.16
N PHE A 54 -11.04 -3.15 -2.45
CA PHE A 54 -11.54 -4.04 -3.50
C PHE A 54 -10.79 -5.38 -3.50
N GLY A 55 -9.46 -5.35 -3.38
CA GLY A 55 -8.64 -6.56 -3.24
C GLY A 55 -9.04 -7.43 -2.04
N VAL A 56 -9.34 -6.82 -0.89
CA VAL A 56 -9.83 -7.53 0.31
C VAL A 56 -11.17 -8.20 0.04
N PHE A 57 -12.13 -7.51 -0.59
CA PHE A 57 -13.40 -8.14 -0.98
C PHE A 57 -13.18 -9.28 -1.98
N VAL A 58 -12.32 -9.11 -2.99
CA VAL A 58 -12.02 -10.21 -3.92
C VAL A 58 -11.41 -11.42 -3.19
N ALA A 59 -10.48 -11.21 -2.26
CA ALA A 59 -9.90 -12.28 -1.44
C ALA A 59 -10.96 -12.97 -0.57
N ALA A 60 -11.84 -12.19 0.08
CA ALA A 60 -12.94 -12.71 0.89
C ALA A 60 -13.94 -13.52 0.05
N TYR A 61 -14.26 -13.07 -1.16
CA TYR A 61 -15.11 -13.81 -2.11
C TYR A 61 -14.48 -15.16 -2.47
N ARG A 62 -13.20 -15.17 -2.86
CA ARG A 62 -12.49 -16.40 -3.23
C ARG A 62 -12.43 -17.39 -2.07
N TYR A 63 -12.21 -16.90 -0.86
CA TYR A 63 -12.19 -17.75 0.34
C TYR A 63 -13.58 -18.26 0.76
N TYR A 64 -14.55 -17.38 0.90
CA TYR A 64 -15.87 -17.74 1.44
C TYR A 64 -16.74 -18.43 0.40
N VAL A 65 -16.89 -17.82 -0.79
CA VAL A 65 -17.78 -18.29 -1.84
C VAL A 65 -17.17 -19.48 -2.58
N ARG A 66 -15.94 -19.30 -3.09
CA ARG A 66 -15.26 -20.29 -3.94
C ARG A 66 -14.52 -21.36 -3.14
N ARG A 67 -14.34 -21.19 -1.82
CA ARG A 67 -13.56 -22.10 -0.94
C ARG A 67 -12.16 -22.36 -1.48
N GLU A 68 -11.62 -21.37 -2.17
CA GLU A 68 -10.23 -21.40 -2.59
C GLU A 68 -9.34 -21.31 -1.36
N ARG A 69 -8.22 -22.03 -1.38
CA ARG A 69 -7.17 -21.84 -0.38
C ARG A 69 -6.67 -20.40 -0.49
N MET A 70 -6.13 -19.85 0.60
CA MET A 70 -5.45 -18.55 0.58
C MET A 70 -3.96 -18.79 0.37
N PRO A 71 -3.45 -18.88 -0.88
CA PRO A 71 -2.07 -19.28 -1.11
C PRO A 71 -1.06 -18.22 -0.66
N MET A 72 -1.48 -16.97 -0.52
CA MET A 72 -0.66 -15.86 0.00
C MET A 72 -0.51 -15.88 1.52
N PHE A 73 -1.27 -16.72 2.24
CA PHE A 73 -1.11 -16.81 3.70
C PHE A 73 0.18 -17.57 4.02
N PRO A 74 1.03 -17.07 4.94
CA PRO A 74 2.26 -17.76 5.32
C PRO A 74 1.95 -19.09 6.00
N THR A 75 2.74 -20.10 5.67
CA THR A 75 2.64 -21.47 6.17
C THR A 75 3.99 -21.91 6.72
N ARG A 76 4.03 -23.04 7.45
CA ARG A 76 5.31 -23.60 7.95
C ARG A 76 6.31 -23.86 6.82
N LYS A 77 5.82 -24.27 5.64
CA LYS A 77 6.65 -24.50 4.48
C LYS A 77 7.42 -23.24 4.03
N ASP A 78 6.85 -22.05 4.18
CA ASP A 78 7.54 -20.81 3.79
C ASP A 78 8.78 -20.56 4.66
N TYR A 79 8.72 -20.96 5.93
CA TYR A 79 9.87 -20.92 6.84
C TYR A 79 10.91 -21.98 6.45
N ASP A 80 10.49 -23.20 6.17
CA ASP A 80 11.39 -24.28 5.75
C ASP A 80 12.11 -23.92 4.43
N ASP A 81 11.37 -23.36 3.46
CA ASP A 81 11.88 -22.90 2.18
C ASP A 81 12.88 -21.75 2.35
N LEU A 82 12.63 -20.79 3.25
CA LEU A 82 13.59 -19.74 3.59
C LEU A 82 14.88 -20.30 4.17
N VAL A 83 14.80 -21.23 5.12
CA VAL A 83 15.99 -21.85 5.74
C VAL A 83 16.79 -22.63 4.69
N GLN A 84 16.12 -23.41 3.84
CA GLN A 84 16.77 -24.14 2.77
C GLN A 84 17.38 -23.20 1.72
N PHE A 85 16.69 -22.11 1.35
CA PHE A 85 17.21 -21.08 0.46
C PHE A 85 18.53 -20.49 0.98
N VAL A 86 18.59 -20.13 2.27
CA VAL A 86 19.81 -19.59 2.88
C VAL A 86 20.92 -20.64 2.90
N ARG A 87 20.62 -21.89 3.28
CA ARG A 87 21.61 -22.97 3.30
C ARG A 87 22.17 -23.26 1.91
N HIS A 88 21.32 -23.25 0.89
CA HIS A 88 21.72 -23.48 -0.50
C HIS A 88 22.65 -22.37 -1.00
N ASN A 89 22.27 -21.09 -0.80
CA ASN A 89 23.09 -19.96 -1.23
C ASN A 89 24.42 -19.84 -0.47
N LEU A 90 24.52 -20.38 0.75
CA LEU A 90 25.78 -20.46 1.50
C LEU A 90 26.61 -21.72 1.17
N GLY A 91 26.15 -22.57 0.25
CA GLY A 91 26.85 -23.79 -0.17
C GLY A 91 26.78 -24.94 0.83
N PHE A 92 25.86 -24.92 1.80
CA PHE A 92 25.65 -26.02 2.74
C PHE A 92 24.77 -27.16 2.19
N THR A 93 24.17 -26.97 1.02
CA THR A 93 23.37 -27.98 0.30
C THR A 93 23.39 -27.66 -1.19
N ASP A 94 23.52 -28.69 -2.02
CA ASP A 94 23.45 -28.56 -3.47
C ASP A 94 22.00 -28.43 -3.99
N GLU A 95 21.02 -28.80 -3.16
CA GLU A 95 19.60 -28.74 -3.50
C GLU A 95 18.96 -27.40 -3.14
N ALA A 96 18.45 -26.70 -4.17
CA ALA A 96 17.60 -25.52 -4.04
C ALA A 96 16.20 -25.89 -3.46
N PRO A 97 15.54 -24.96 -2.76
CA PRO A 97 14.20 -25.19 -2.23
C PRO A 97 13.17 -25.36 -3.35
N ARG A 98 12.36 -26.42 -3.25
CA ARG A 98 11.23 -26.64 -4.16
C ARG A 98 9.99 -25.94 -3.61
N MET A 99 9.66 -24.78 -4.20
CA MET A 99 8.67 -23.85 -3.65
C MET A 99 7.28 -24.02 -4.28
N LEU A 100 6.25 -23.54 -3.57
CA LEU A 100 4.86 -23.53 -4.02
C LEU A 100 4.62 -22.45 -5.09
N LYS A 101 3.36 -22.34 -5.54
CA LYS A 101 2.89 -21.32 -6.50
C LYS A 101 3.36 -19.91 -6.19
N PHE A 102 3.36 -19.54 -4.91
CA PHE A 102 3.99 -18.32 -4.45
C PHE A 102 5.09 -18.72 -3.49
N ASN A 103 6.31 -18.25 -3.78
CA ASN A 103 7.45 -18.50 -2.94
C ASN A 103 7.42 -17.62 -1.67
N PHE A 104 8.29 -17.92 -0.70
CA PHE A 104 8.29 -17.20 0.58
C PHE A 104 8.58 -15.70 0.40
N GLY A 105 9.42 -15.34 -0.58
CA GLY A 105 9.81 -13.96 -0.88
C GLY A 105 8.64 -13.14 -1.43
N GLU A 106 7.90 -13.68 -2.39
CA GLU A 106 6.69 -13.06 -2.95
C GLU A 106 5.60 -12.88 -1.89
N LYS A 107 5.44 -13.85 -0.98
CA LYS A 107 4.50 -13.71 0.14
C LYS A 107 4.97 -12.61 1.09
N PHE A 108 6.26 -12.52 1.38
CA PHE A 108 6.82 -11.46 2.20
C PHE A 108 6.58 -10.09 1.57
N GLU A 109 6.84 -9.92 0.26
CA GLU A 109 6.53 -8.69 -0.47
C GLU A 109 5.04 -8.35 -0.41
N TYR A 110 4.16 -9.32 -0.64
CA TYR A 110 2.72 -9.13 -0.56
C TYR A 110 2.28 -8.62 0.81
N TRP A 111 2.75 -9.25 1.89
CA TRP A 111 2.40 -8.83 3.25
C TRP A 111 3.06 -7.52 3.66
N ALA A 112 4.26 -7.21 3.16
CA ALA A 112 4.88 -5.91 3.32
C ALA A 112 4.00 -4.82 2.68
N VAL A 113 3.45 -5.03 1.48
CA VAL A 113 2.52 -4.08 0.85
C VAL A 113 1.22 -3.95 1.64
N VAL A 114 0.65 -5.06 2.15
CA VAL A 114 -0.57 -5.01 2.98
C VAL A 114 -0.33 -4.21 4.25
N TRP A 115 0.75 -4.51 4.98
CA TRP A 115 1.15 -3.79 6.19
C TRP A 115 1.43 -2.32 5.92
N GLY A 116 2.26 -2.03 4.92
CA GLY A 116 2.64 -0.69 4.52
C GLY A 116 1.42 0.14 4.13
N THR A 117 0.46 -0.44 3.39
CA THR A 117 -0.78 0.26 3.03
C THR A 117 -1.60 0.65 4.27
N VAL A 118 -1.72 -0.24 5.25
CA VAL A 118 -2.43 0.06 6.51
C VAL A 118 -1.71 1.18 7.28
N LEU A 119 -0.39 1.04 7.50
CA LEU A 119 0.40 2.02 8.24
C LEU A 119 0.35 3.39 7.54
N MET A 120 0.57 3.43 6.23
CA MET A 120 0.55 4.66 5.43
C MET A 120 -0.83 5.33 5.44
N THR A 121 -1.92 4.55 5.37
CA THR A 121 -3.29 5.09 5.44
C THR A 121 -3.56 5.72 6.81
N LEU A 122 -3.22 5.02 7.89
CA LEU A 122 -3.45 5.51 9.26
C LEU A 122 -2.62 6.75 9.56
N THR A 123 -1.32 6.69 9.33
CA THR A 123 -0.41 7.82 9.58
C THR A 123 -0.67 9.00 8.65
N GLY A 124 -1.07 8.75 7.40
CA GLY A 124 -1.51 9.77 6.45
C GLY A 124 -2.75 10.50 6.95
N PHE A 125 -3.75 9.77 7.46
CA PHE A 125 -4.95 10.39 8.04
C PHE A 125 -4.65 11.24 9.27
N VAL A 126 -3.74 10.79 10.15
CA VAL A 126 -3.30 11.57 11.32
C VAL A 126 -2.68 12.91 10.89
N MET A 127 -1.84 12.90 9.85
CA MET A 127 -1.21 14.12 9.34
C MET A 127 -2.17 15.01 8.53
N TRP A 128 -3.17 14.41 7.87
CA TRP A 128 -4.19 15.15 7.13
C TRP A 128 -5.09 15.91 8.10
N ASN A 129 -5.52 15.29 9.20
CA ASN A 129 -6.51 15.87 10.11
C ASN A 129 -5.95 16.07 11.54
N PRO A 130 -4.90 16.87 11.72
CA PRO A 130 -4.18 16.95 12.99
C PRO A 130 -5.03 17.57 14.12
N ILE A 131 -5.91 18.54 13.81
CA ILE A 131 -6.77 19.18 14.83
C ILE A 131 -7.83 18.20 15.32
N ALA A 132 -8.55 17.57 14.39
CA ALA A 132 -9.56 16.57 14.74
C ALA A 132 -8.94 15.36 15.48
N PHE A 133 -7.75 14.94 15.07
CA PHE A 133 -7.03 13.87 15.75
C PHE A 133 -6.64 14.27 17.18
N THR A 134 -6.12 15.48 17.39
CA THR A 134 -5.68 15.96 18.72
C THR A 134 -6.80 16.34 19.67
N ALA A 135 -8.04 16.46 19.18
CA ALA A 135 -9.22 16.57 20.02
C ALA A 135 -9.48 15.29 20.84
N VAL A 136 -8.96 14.13 20.38
CA VAL A 136 -9.17 12.83 21.03
C VAL A 136 -7.86 12.22 21.53
N PHE A 137 -6.74 12.45 20.84
CA PHE A 137 -5.46 11.81 21.10
C PHE A 137 -4.33 12.80 21.45
N PRO A 138 -3.24 12.36 22.11
CA PRO A 138 -2.11 13.21 22.41
C PRO A 138 -1.40 13.75 21.16
N GLY A 139 -1.05 15.04 21.15
CA GLY A 139 -0.37 15.70 20.03
C GLY A 139 1.00 15.13 19.65
N GLN A 140 1.66 14.43 20.57
CA GLN A 140 2.94 13.74 20.34
C GLN A 140 2.84 12.67 19.24
N LEU A 141 1.65 12.14 18.98
CA LEU A 141 1.43 11.14 17.94
C LEU A 141 1.51 11.74 16.52
N ILE A 142 1.36 13.06 16.35
CA ILE A 142 1.54 13.71 15.03
C ILE A 142 2.98 13.59 14.53
N PRO A 143 4.03 14.03 15.27
CA PRO A 143 5.40 13.86 14.81
C PRO A 143 5.81 12.39 14.72
N MET A 144 5.26 11.50 15.56
CA MET A 144 5.45 10.05 15.42
C MET A 144 4.87 9.54 14.10
N ALA A 145 3.64 9.93 13.75
CA ALA A 145 3.02 9.59 12.48
C ALA A 145 3.83 10.14 11.30
N LYS A 146 4.32 11.37 11.38
CA LYS A 146 5.19 11.97 10.35
C LYS A 146 6.49 11.17 10.17
N ALA A 147 7.14 10.79 11.28
CA ALA A 147 8.35 9.98 11.24
C ALA A 147 8.08 8.58 10.65
N ALA A 148 7.04 7.90 11.11
CA ALA A 148 6.64 6.58 10.66
C ALA A 148 6.23 6.58 9.18
N HIS A 149 5.35 7.49 8.76
CA HIS A 149 4.91 7.63 7.38
C HIS A 149 6.07 7.91 6.44
N GLY A 150 6.93 8.86 6.80
CA GLY A 150 8.09 9.18 5.99
C GLY A 150 9.15 8.07 5.98
N GLY A 151 9.27 7.28 7.05
CA GLY A 151 10.17 6.13 7.14
C GLY A 151 9.69 4.98 6.27
N GLU A 152 8.41 4.63 6.40
CA GLU A 152 7.74 3.60 5.61
C GLU A 152 7.74 3.97 4.13
N ALA A 153 7.54 5.24 3.76
CA ALA A 153 7.62 5.69 2.38
C ALA A 153 8.99 5.40 1.74
N ILE A 154 10.09 5.64 2.47
CA ILE A 154 11.44 5.29 2.00
C ILE A 154 11.55 3.77 1.89
N LEU A 155 11.18 3.05 2.94
CA LEU A 155 11.28 1.59 2.97
C LEU A 155 10.53 0.95 1.80
N ALA A 156 9.28 1.37 1.55
CA ALA A 156 8.44 0.85 0.48
C ALA A 156 9.02 1.16 -0.91
N VAL A 157 9.46 2.40 -1.15
CA VAL A 157 10.08 2.78 -2.44
C VAL A 157 11.39 2.03 -2.65
N SER A 158 12.24 1.95 -1.63
CA SER A 158 13.50 1.21 -1.70
C SER A 158 13.28 -0.28 -1.90
N ALA A 159 12.32 -0.90 -1.21
CA ALA A 159 11.97 -2.30 -1.41
C ALA A 159 11.52 -2.56 -2.85
N ILE A 160 10.70 -1.68 -3.44
CA ILE A 160 10.29 -1.82 -4.83
C ILE A 160 11.47 -1.66 -5.78
N ILE A 161 12.31 -0.65 -5.62
CA ILE A 161 13.43 -0.40 -6.53
C ILE A 161 14.52 -1.46 -6.41
N VAL A 162 14.92 -1.83 -5.20
CA VAL A 162 16.06 -2.71 -4.97
C VAL A 162 15.66 -4.17 -5.08
N TRP A 163 14.53 -4.55 -4.48
CA TRP A 163 14.14 -5.95 -4.38
C TRP A 163 13.16 -6.35 -5.49
N HIS A 164 12.04 -5.65 -5.64
CA HIS A 164 11.01 -6.04 -6.62
C HIS A 164 11.49 -5.86 -8.06
N MET A 165 12.02 -4.67 -8.43
CA MET A 165 12.51 -4.43 -9.78
C MET A 165 13.63 -5.39 -10.15
N TYR A 166 14.54 -5.69 -9.21
CA TYR A 166 15.62 -6.62 -9.47
C TYR A 166 15.09 -8.02 -9.76
N ASN A 167 14.28 -8.60 -8.85
CA ASN A 167 13.81 -9.98 -9.01
C ASN A 167 12.86 -10.15 -10.20
N VAL A 168 11.93 -9.21 -10.42
CA VAL A 168 10.84 -9.37 -11.40
C VAL A 168 11.19 -8.84 -12.79
N HIS A 169 12.11 -7.86 -12.89
CA HIS A 169 12.42 -7.19 -14.17
C HIS A 169 13.88 -7.33 -14.61
N ILE A 170 14.85 -7.44 -13.71
CA ILE A 170 16.29 -7.43 -14.06
C ILE A 170 16.88 -8.84 -14.07
N LYS A 171 16.79 -9.59 -12.97
CA LYS A 171 17.32 -10.96 -12.84
C LYS A 171 16.66 -11.87 -13.87
N HIS A 172 15.33 -11.92 -13.82
CA HIS A 172 14.51 -12.67 -14.76
C HIS A 172 13.27 -11.84 -15.08
N PHE A 173 13.06 -11.48 -16.34
CA PHE A 173 11.84 -10.79 -16.72
C PHE A 173 10.66 -11.77 -16.66
N ASN A 174 9.70 -11.49 -15.78
CA ASN A 174 8.50 -12.29 -15.58
C ASN A 174 7.26 -11.60 -16.21
N PRO A 175 6.71 -12.13 -17.33
CA PRO A 175 5.60 -11.50 -18.05
C PRO A 175 4.22 -11.88 -17.49
N SER A 176 4.15 -12.58 -16.35
CA SER A 176 2.90 -13.15 -15.83
C SER A 176 1.84 -12.10 -15.52
N ILE A 177 2.23 -10.89 -15.13
CA ILE A 177 1.30 -9.78 -14.88
C ILE A 177 0.55 -9.33 -16.16
N PHE A 178 1.16 -9.54 -17.34
CA PHE A 178 0.58 -9.15 -18.63
C PHE A 178 -0.06 -10.32 -19.37
N THR A 179 0.54 -11.50 -19.29
CA THR A 179 0.18 -12.67 -20.12
C THR A 179 -0.49 -13.79 -19.33
N GLY A 180 -0.40 -13.77 -18.00
CA GLY A 180 -0.78 -14.89 -17.14
C GLY A 180 0.12 -16.12 -17.27
N LYS A 181 1.26 -16.02 -17.96
CA LYS A 181 2.19 -17.13 -18.23
C LYS A 181 3.60 -16.78 -17.76
N MET A 182 4.38 -17.82 -17.46
CA MET A 182 5.78 -17.74 -17.06
C MET A 182 6.60 -18.77 -17.87
N PRO A 183 7.86 -18.48 -18.24
CA PRO A 183 8.75 -19.46 -18.84
C PRO A 183 8.93 -20.69 -17.93
N ARG A 184 8.96 -21.88 -18.53
CA ARG A 184 9.06 -23.14 -17.79
C ARG A 184 10.27 -23.20 -16.85
N HIS A 185 11.45 -22.80 -17.32
CA HIS A 185 12.67 -22.81 -16.51
C HIS A 185 12.57 -21.92 -15.26
N GLN A 186 11.88 -20.77 -15.35
CA GLN A 186 11.62 -19.92 -14.17
C GLN A 186 10.67 -20.62 -13.20
N MET A 187 9.65 -21.33 -13.69
CA MET A 187 8.80 -22.14 -12.82
C MET A 187 9.57 -23.29 -12.16
N GLU A 188 10.52 -23.91 -12.86
CA GLU A 188 11.39 -24.95 -12.29
C GLU A 188 12.27 -24.41 -11.16
N GLU A 189 12.85 -23.22 -11.32
CA GLU A 189 13.70 -22.57 -10.31
C GLU A 189 12.90 -21.99 -9.13
N GLU A 190 11.81 -21.27 -9.41
CA GLU A 190 11.14 -20.42 -8.42
C GLU A 190 9.84 -21.06 -7.86
N HIS A 191 9.27 -22.06 -8.56
CA HIS A 191 7.94 -22.63 -8.26
C HIS A 191 7.83 -24.14 -8.56
N ALA A 192 8.88 -24.92 -8.33
CA ALA A 192 8.96 -26.33 -8.75
C ALA A 192 7.72 -27.17 -8.39
N LEU A 193 7.18 -27.02 -7.17
CA LEU A 193 6.02 -27.81 -6.73
C LEU A 193 4.71 -27.37 -7.42
N GLU A 194 4.62 -26.12 -7.86
CA GLU A 194 3.49 -25.67 -8.67
C GLU A 194 3.57 -26.25 -10.08
N LEU A 195 4.78 -26.32 -10.66
CA LEU A 195 4.98 -26.94 -11.96
C LEU A 195 4.57 -28.41 -11.93
N GLU A 196 5.05 -29.17 -10.95
CA GLU A 196 4.69 -30.58 -10.78
C GLU A 196 3.19 -30.79 -10.62
N ARG A 197 2.53 -29.92 -9.85
CA ARG A 197 1.07 -29.95 -9.66
C ARG A 197 0.33 -29.72 -10.98
N LEU A 198 0.81 -28.79 -11.82
CA LEU A 198 0.22 -28.51 -13.12
C LEU A 198 0.41 -29.69 -14.08
N GLU A 199 1.60 -30.29 -14.10
CA GLU A 199 1.92 -31.45 -14.94
C GLU A 199 1.17 -32.70 -14.53
N SER A 200 0.91 -32.87 -13.23
CA SER A 200 0.07 -33.96 -12.72
C SER A 200 -1.42 -33.74 -12.94
N GLY A 201 -1.84 -32.65 -13.61
CA GLY A 201 -3.24 -32.32 -13.85
C GLY A 201 -4.02 -31.91 -12.60
N GLY A 202 -3.34 -31.48 -11.53
CA GLY A 202 -3.99 -31.05 -10.30
C GLY A 202 -4.80 -29.76 -10.52
N ASP A 203 -6.07 -29.76 -10.15
CA ASP A 203 -6.85 -28.52 -10.02
C ASP A 203 -6.41 -27.79 -8.74
N PRO A 204 -6.05 -26.49 -8.80
CA PRO A 204 -5.72 -25.76 -7.59
C PRO A 204 -6.91 -25.59 -6.64
N TRP A 205 -8.15 -25.74 -7.12
CA TRP A 205 -9.35 -25.34 -6.38
C TRP A 205 -10.40 -26.47 -6.29
N PRO A 206 -11.16 -26.53 -5.20
CA PRO A 206 -12.24 -27.51 -5.09
C PRO A 206 -13.38 -27.16 -6.06
N ALA A 207 -13.84 -28.15 -6.83
CA ALA A 207 -15.09 -28.04 -7.55
C ALA A 207 -16.26 -27.98 -6.55
N LEU A 208 -17.07 -26.91 -6.62
CA LEU A 208 -18.24 -26.73 -5.77
C LEU A 208 -19.51 -26.93 -6.59
N GLU A 209 -20.51 -27.59 -5.99
CA GLU A 209 -21.82 -27.73 -6.58
C GLU A 209 -22.52 -26.37 -6.77
N GLN A 210 -23.22 -26.21 -7.89
CA GLN A 210 -23.87 -24.95 -8.27
C GLN A 210 -24.86 -24.39 -7.22
N PRO A 211 -25.71 -25.21 -6.57
CA PRO A 211 -26.63 -24.70 -5.54
C PRO A 211 -25.90 -24.06 -4.35
N VAL A 212 -24.78 -24.67 -3.91
CA VAL A 212 -23.95 -24.17 -2.81
C VAL A 212 -23.29 -22.84 -3.19
N LEU A 213 -22.78 -22.74 -4.42
CA LEU A 213 -22.19 -21.52 -4.95
C LEU A 213 -23.18 -20.35 -4.96
N VAL A 214 -24.37 -20.56 -5.54
CA VAL A 214 -25.41 -19.52 -5.64
C VAL A 214 -25.85 -19.05 -4.26
N HIS A 215 -26.03 -19.97 -3.31
CA HIS A 215 -26.40 -19.61 -1.94
C HIS A 215 -25.35 -18.72 -1.26
N ARG A 216 -24.07 -19.11 -1.33
CA ARG A 216 -22.96 -18.33 -0.76
C ARG A 216 -22.78 -16.98 -1.45
N GLN A 217 -22.96 -16.93 -2.78
CA GLN A 217 -22.91 -15.68 -3.54
C GLN A 217 -23.96 -14.69 -3.06
N ARG A 218 -25.21 -15.14 -2.86
CA ARG A 218 -26.29 -14.27 -2.36
C ARG A 218 -25.96 -13.69 -0.99
N ILE A 219 -25.51 -14.52 -0.06
CA ILE A 219 -25.09 -14.08 1.28
C ILE A 219 -23.93 -13.07 1.16
N TYR A 220 -22.90 -13.45 0.41
CA TYR A 220 -21.71 -12.63 0.25
C TYR A 220 -22.02 -11.27 -0.35
N PHE A 221 -22.82 -11.20 -1.43
CA PHE A 221 -23.14 -9.93 -2.07
C PHE A 221 -24.05 -9.05 -1.21
N ALA A 222 -25.03 -9.62 -0.51
CA ALA A 222 -25.86 -8.85 0.42
C ALA A 222 -25.01 -8.23 1.53
N PHE A 223 -24.13 -9.03 2.14
CA PHE A 223 -23.22 -8.57 3.19
C PHE A 223 -22.20 -7.56 2.69
N SER A 224 -21.57 -7.84 1.54
CA SER A 224 -20.55 -6.97 0.94
C SER A 224 -21.12 -5.65 0.46
N LEU A 225 -22.39 -5.61 0.03
CA LEU A 225 -23.06 -4.37 -0.32
C LEU A 225 -23.24 -3.47 0.92
N VAL A 226 -23.74 -4.03 2.03
CA VAL A 226 -23.97 -3.28 3.27
C VAL A 226 -22.65 -2.79 3.86
N ILE A 227 -21.67 -3.69 4.04
CA ILE A 227 -20.37 -3.34 4.59
C ILE A 227 -19.59 -2.44 3.62
N GLY A 228 -19.62 -2.74 2.34
CA GLY A 228 -18.96 -1.93 1.32
C GLY A 228 -19.51 -0.51 1.27
N ALA A 229 -20.82 -0.32 1.38
CA ALA A 229 -21.43 1.01 1.47
C ALA A 229 -21.01 1.75 2.75
N ALA A 230 -20.97 1.06 3.90
CA ALA A 230 -20.52 1.65 5.15
C ALA A 230 -19.05 2.06 5.11
N ILE A 231 -18.17 1.18 4.62
CA ILE A 231 -16.74 1.48 4.45
C ILE A 231 -16.55 2.62 3.46
N LEU A 232 -17.26 2.60 2.32
CA LEU A 232 -17.18 3.68 1.33
C LEU A 232 -17.62 5.01 1.93
N ALA A 233 -18.70 5.03 2.72
CA ALA A 233 -19.15 6.24 3.42
C ALA A 233 -18.07 6.75 4.39
N VAL A 234 -17.42 5.86 5.15
CA VAL A 234 -16.31 6.21 6.06
C VAL A 234 -15.11 6.75 5.27
N VAL A 235 -14.72 6.10 4.17
CA VAL A 235 -13.57 6.54 3.36
C VAL A 235 -13.88 7.88 2.69
N VAL A 236 -15.06 8.06 2.10
CA VAL A 236 -15.48 9.36 1.52
C VAL A 236 -15.52 10.43 2.60
N TRP A 237 -16.10 10.15 3.77
CA TRP A 237 -16.09 11.08 4.89
C TRP A 237 -14.66 11.42 5.32
N ALA A 238 -13.79 10.44 5.53
CA ALA A 238 -12.42 10.65 5.97
C ALA A 238 -11.59 11.50 4.98
N PHE A 239 -11.86 11.40 3.68
CA PHE A 239 -11.16 12.14 2.62
C PHE A 239 -11.82 13.47 2.24
N THR A 240 -13.06 13.73 2.67
CA THR A 240 -13.76 15.02 2.45
C THR A 240 -13.82 15.88 3.71
N PHE A 241 -13.68 15.26 4.88
CA PHE A 241 -13.51 15.94 6.15
C PHE A 241 -12.08 16.50 6.26
N GLU A 242 -11.98 17.82 6.50
CA GLU A 242 -10.71 18.48 6.70
C GLU A 242 -10.78 19.46 7.89
N GLN A 243 -9.93 19.24 8.90
CA GLN A 243 -9.65 20.21 9.96
C GLN A 243 -8.14 20.38 10.13
N THR A 244 -7.56 21.23 9.28
CA THR A 244 -6.11 21.45 9.17
C THR A 244 -5.63 22.77 9.76
N ALA A 245 -6.50 23.77 9.91
CA ALA A 245 -6.16 25.07 10.46
C ALA A 245 -7.26 25.60 11.39
N ILE A 246 -6.83 26.29 12.45
CA ILE A 246 -7.74 27.11 13.26
C ILE A 246 -8.09 28.33 12.40
N THR A 247 -9.38 28.62 12.22
CA THR A 247 -9.83 29.87 11.60
C THR A 247 -9.31 31.03 12.44
N THR A 248 -8.23 31.66 12.00
CA THR A 248 -7.75 32.88 12.63
C THR A 248 -8.73 34.00 12.26
N VAL A 249 -9.29 34.66 13.26
CA VAL A 249 -10.07 35.88 13.07
C VAL A 249 -9.16 36.88 12.32
N PRO A 250 -9.64 37.59 11.29
CA PRO A 250 -8.83 38.57 10.59
C PRO A 250 -8.18 39.51 11.61
N ARG A 251 -6.87 39.73 11.44
CA ARG A 251 -6.09 40.61 12.31
C ARG A 251 -6.84 41.93 12.40
N VAL A 252 -7.32 42.29 13.60
CA VAL A 252 -7.87 43.62 13.84
C VAL A 252 -6.73 44.59 13.59
N THR A 253 -6.72 45.22 12.41
CA THR A 253 -5.86 46.34 12.11
C THR A 253 -6.46 47.54 12.84
N GLN A 254 -6.32 47.59 14.16
CA GLN A 254 -6.38 48.89 14.81
C GLN A 254 -5.17 49.65 14.29
N GLU A 255 -5.42 50.73 13.55
CA GLU A 255 -4.42 51.75 13.32
C GLU A 255 -3.92 52.18 14.69
N VAL A 256 -2.69 51.80 15.03
CA VAL A 256 -2.02 52.32 16.21
C VAL A 256 -1.87 53.81 15.92
N PHE A 257 -2.71 54.63 16.54
CA PHE A 257 -2.57 56.08 16.49
C PHE A 257 -1.22 56.43 17.11
N VAL A 258 -0.23 56.71 16.26
CA VAL A 258 1.04 57.30 16.68
C VAL A 258 0.82 58.82 16.63
N PRO A 259 0.67 59.52 17.77
CA PRO A 259 0.61 60.96 17.74
C PRO A 259 1.89 61.48 17.09
N LEU A 260 1.74 62.31 16.05
CA LEU A 260 2.84 63.06 15.45
C LEU A 260 3.61 63.76 16.57
N ALA A 261 4.89 63.45 16.70
CA ALA A 261 5.77 64.17 17.61
C ALA A 261 5.68 65.66 17.24
N THR A 262 5.24 66.49 18.18
CA THR A 262 5.29 67.93 18.05
C THR A 262 6.74 68.33 17.79
N ALA A 263 6.97 69.09 16.73
CA ALA A 263 8.28 69.68 16.49
C ALA A 263 8.66 70.51 17.73
N VAL A 264 9.78 70.15 18.37
CA VAL A 264 10.35 70.93 19.45
C VAL A 264 10.89 72.24 18.84
N PRO A 265 10.58 73.41 19.44
CA PRO A 265 10.95 74.72 18.91
C PRO A 265 12.46 74.95 18.80
#